data_AF-A0AAW7KH32-F1
#
_entry.id   AF-A0AAW7KH32-F1
#
_cell.length_a   1.000
_cell.length_b   1.000
_cell.length_c   1.000
_cell.angle_alpha   90.00
_cell.angle_beta   90.00
_cell.angle_gamma   90.00
#
_symmetry.space_group_name_H-M   'P 1'
#
loop_
_entity.id
_entity.type
_entity.pdbx_description
1 polymer ?
#
loop_
_entity_poly.entity_id
_entity_poly.type
_entity_poly.pdbx_seq_one_letter_code
_entity_poly.pdbx_strand_id
1 'polypeptide(L)'
;MTQQTENGIIDLFRERLASPFIFTYFWVSCTWNWKAIYWFIYEPLKPSLKLQNIPFKWDIFIPLFIAIVIVVFVPWINNFVEFLKRFAENKYNQWLHKHGWKEMISSEEHSIAIEEIANLKSKVYGLANNNEDVKKKENELKIELFQEKEKLSNSLTEIGIYQDKANKLKETLSASENDISRITLENSQLSNKLQNETKTVKLNNVILEGLNVKNAELSSIITMLTEKKSYLDESISNVDELNRLLQTDSVQNSNIDLVLLHTLRVRAEEIQTMLTTLKKSYEKL
;
A
#
# COMPACT_ATOMS: atom_id res chain seq x y z
N MET A 1 86.16 -1.28 -40.57
CA MET A 1 87.33 -1.88 -39.89
C MET A 1 88.10 -0.72 -39.27
N THR A 2 88.32 -0.53 -37.98
CA THR A 2 88.22 -1.34 -36.74
C THR A 2 88.24 -0.34 -35.58
N GLN A 3 87.13 -0.15 -34.83
CA GLN A 3 87.10 0.75 -33.66
C GLN A 3 86.22 0.24 -32.50
N GLN A 4 85.83 -1.04 -32.51
CA GLN A 4 85.04 -1.65 -31.42
C GLN A 4 85.89 -2.44 -30.40
N THR A 5 87.21 -2.52 -30.57
CA THR A 5 88.06 -3.36 -29.71
C THR A 5 88.76 -2.58 -28.59
N GLU A 6 88.84 -1.25 -28.64
CA GLU A 6 89.63 -0.47 -27.67
C GLU A 6 88.87 -0.13 -26.37
N ASN A 7 87.54 0.02 -26.41
CA ASN A 7 86.76 0.36 -25.20
C ASN A 7 86.40 -0.86 -24.33
N GLY A 8 86.39 -2.08 -24.89
CA GLY A 8 85.99 -3.29 -24.16
C GLY A 8 86.99 -3.73 -23.07
N ILE A 9 88.26 -3.35 -23.16
CA ILE A 9 89.28 -3.74 -22.18
C ILE A 9 89.23 -2.81 -20.96
N ILE A 10 89.10 -1.50 -21.19
CA ILE A 10 89.09 -0.50 -20.11
C ILE A 10 87.83 -0.65 -19.24
N ASP A 11 86.67 -0.90 -19.84
CA ASP A 11 85.44 -1.14 -19.08
C ASP A 11 85.50 -2.44 -18.26
N LEU A 12 86.12 -3.51 -18.77
CA LEU A 12 86.34 -4.76 -18.04
C LEU A 12 87.30 -4.59 -16.85
N PHE A 13 88.33 -3.75 -17.00
CA PHE A 13 89.23 -3.36 -15.90
C PHE A 13 88.49 -2.53 -14.84
N ARG A 14 87.64 -1.60 -15.26
CA ARG A 14 86.84 -0.77 -14.36
C ARG A 14 85.82 -1.60 -13.56
N GLU A 15 85.17 -2.56 -14.21
CA GLU A 15 84.18 -3.45 -13.60
C GLU A 15 84.83 -4.43 -12.61
N ARG A 16 86.04 -4.94 -12.91
CA ARG A 16 86.79 -5.82 -11.99
C ARG A 16 87.44 -5.08 -10.82
N LEU A 17 87.90 -3.84 -11.04
CA LEU A 17 88.38 -2.97 -9.96
C LEU A 17 87.26 -2.41 -9.09
N ALA A 18 85.98 -2.55 -9.49
CA ALA A 18 84.84 -2.20 -8.64
C ALA A 18 84.63 -3.20 -7.48
N SER A 19 85.24 -4.39 -7.54
CA SER A 19 85.26 -5.29 -6.39
C SER A 19 86.19 -4.71 -5.31
N PRO A 20 85.67 -4.43 -4.08
CA PRO A 20 86.48 -3.90 -2.99
C PRO A 20 87.73 -4.75 -2.71
N PHE A 21 87.61 -6.07 -2.88
CA PHE A 21 88.72 -7.00 -2.70
C PHE A 21 89.81 -6.84 -3.76
N ILE A 22 89.44 -6.84 -5.04
CA ILE A 22 90.40 -6.74 -6.15
C ILE A 22 91.09 -5.37 -6.11
N PHE A 23 90.35 -4.32 -5.76
CA PHE A 23 90.91 -2.98 -5.58
C PHE A 23 91.92 -2.93 -4.43
N THR A 24 91.56 -3.40 -3.24
CA THR A 24 92.46 -3.42 -2.09
C THR A 24 93.68 -4.30 -2.38
N TYR A 25 93.50 -5.48 -2.98
CA TYR A 25 94.60 -6.34 -3.37
C TYR A 25 95.53 -5.70 -4.39
N PHE A 26 94.99 -5.06 -5.43
CA PHE A 26 95.79 -4.37 -6.43
C PHE A 26 96.70 -3.31 -5.79
N TRP A 27 96.14 -2.47 -4.92
CA TRP A 27 96.91 -1.44 -4.23
C TRP A 27 97.96 -2.02 -3.29
N VAL A 28 97.60 -3.03 -2.48
CA VAL A 28 98.55 -3.69 -1.57
C VAL A 28 99.66 -4.41 -2.35
N SER A 29 99.33 -5.04 -3.48
CA SER A 29 100.31 -5.70 -4.34
C SER A 29 101.26 -4.68 -4.98
N CYS A 30 100.74 -3.54 -5.43
CA CYS A 30 101.55 -2.45 -5.97
C CYS A 30 102.48 -1.83 -4.93
N THR A 31 102.01 -1.62 -3.70
CA THR A 31 102.85 -1.06 -2.62
C THR A 31 103.88 -2.06 -2.13
N TRP A 32 103.53 -3.34 -2.05
CA TRP A 32 104.45 -4.38 -1.59
C TRP A 32 105.54 -4.70 -2.63
N ASN A 33 105.16 -4.86 -3.89
CA ASN A 33 106.09 -5.17 -5.00
C ASN A 33 106.63 -3.90 -5.68
N TRP A 34 106.58 -2.73 -5.02
CA TRP A 34 106.89 -1.44 -5.64
C TRP A 34 108.29 -1.39 -6.25
N LYS A 35 109.28 -2.06 -5.63
CA LYS A 35 110.67 -2.12 -6.14
C LYS A 35 110.76 -2.85 -7.47
N ALA A 36 110.03 -3.96 -7.62
CA ALA A 36 109.98 -4.73 -8.85
C ALA A 36 109.26 -3.95 -9.96
N ILE A 37 108.16 -3.27 -9.61
CA ILE A 37 107.41 -2.38 -10.53
C ILE A 37 108.29 -1.21 -10.97
N TYR A 38 108.97 -0.56 -10.03
CA TYR A 38 109.87 0.56 -10.30
C TYR A 38 111.02 0.14 -11.23
N TRP A 39 111.69 -0.98 -10.93
CA TRP A 39 112.73 -1.52 -11.80
C TRP A 39 112.21 -1.83 -13.21
N PHE A 40 111.03 -2.44 -13.31
CA PHE A 40 110.42 -2.77 -14.60
C PHE A 40 110.13 -1.52 -15.46
N ILE A 41 109.72 -0.42 -14.83
CA ILE A 41 109.40 0.84 -15.51
C ILE A 41 110.66 1.58 -15.97
N TYR A 42 111.68 1.70 -15.11
CA TYR A 42 112.81 2.62 -15.34
C TYR A 42 114.05 1.99 -15.98
N GLU A 43 114.22 0.66 -15.95
CA GLU A 43 115.38 0.02 -16.56
C GLU A 43 115.31 0.11 -18.11
N PRO A 44 116.35 0.54 -18.83
CA PRO A 44 116.30 0.79 -20.28
C PRO A 44 116.46 -0.47 -21.16
N LEU A 45 116.21 -1.67 -20.61
CA LEU A 45 116.31 -2.94 -21.34
C LEU A 45 115.05 -3.25 -22.17
N LYS A 46 115.21 -4.03 -23.24
CA LYS A 46 114.04 -4.52 -24.01
C LYS A 46 113.15 -5.39 -23.10
N PRO A 47 111.80 -5.29 -23.18
CA PRO A 47 110.89 -6.01 -22.27
C PRO A 47 111.11 -7.53 -22.21
N SER A 48 111.51 -8.16 -23.32
CA SER A 48 111.81 -9.60 -23.37
C SER A 48 112.99 -10.00 -22.48
N LEU A 49 114.02 -9.15 -22.35
CA LEU A 49 115.18 -9.37 -21.50
C LEU A 49 114.88 -9.07 -20.02
N LYS A 50 113.98 -8.10 -19.75
CA LYS A 50 113.54 -7.76 -18.38
C LYS A 50 112.85 -8.92 -17.68
N LEU A 51 112.01 -9.67 -18.40
CA LEU A 51 111.28 -10.81 -17.84
C LEU A 51 112.17 -12.01 -17.53
N GLN A 52 113.30 -12.16 -18.24
CA GLN A 52 114.24 -13.26 -18.01
C GLN A 52 115.16 -13.01 -16.81
N ASN A 53 115.51 -11.75 -16.55
CA ASN A 53 116.47 -11.37 -15.51
C ASN A 53 115.82 -10.45 -14.46
N ILE A 54 114.77 -10.91 -13.79
CA ILE A 54 114.14 -10.13 -12.72
C ILE A 54 115.01 -10.24 -11.45
N PRO A 55 115.63 -9.15 -10.95
CA PRO A 55 116.52 -9.21 -9.79
C PRO A 55 115.78 -9.28 -8.45
N PHE A 56 114.47 -8.99 -8.45
CA PHE A 56 113.61 -8.96 -7.27
C PHE A 56 112.57 -10.08 -7.31
N LYS A 57 112.29 -10.69 -6.16
CA LYS A 57 111.19 -11.65 -6.04
C LYS A 57 109.86 -10.93 -6.15
N TRP A 58 108.94 -11.47 -6.95
CA TRP A 58 107.57 -10.99 -7.04
C TRP A 58 106.69 -11.82 -6.12
N ASP A 59 106.28 -11.24 -5.00
CA ASP A 59 105.48 -11.94 -3.99
C ASP A 59 103.99 -11.69 -4.20
N ILE A 60 103.24 -12.75 -4.48
CA ILE A 60 101.79 -12.71 -4.74
C ILE A 60 100.99 -12.97 -3.46
N PHE A 61 101.45 -13.91 -2.63
CA PHE A 61 100.67 -14.40 -1.49
C PHE A 61 100.60 -13.43 -0.31
N ILE A 62 101.67 -12.68 -0.03
CA ILE A 62 101.70 -11.73 1.10
C ILE A 62 100.70 -10.58 0.88
N PRO A 63 100.69 -9.90 -0.29
CA PRO A 63 99.67 -8.90 -0.58
C PRO A 63 98.24 -9.43 -0.55
N LEU A 64 98.05 -10.68 -1.00
CA LEU A 64 96.75 -11.35 -1.01
C LEU A 64 96.21 -11.53 0.41
N PHE A 65 97.05 -12.03 1.32
CA PHE A 65 96.69 -12.23 2.72
C PHE A 65 96.35 -10.89 3.40
N ILE A 66 97.18 -9.86 3.21
CA ILE A 66 96.95 -8.54 3.78
C ILE A 66 95.63 -7.94 3.27
N ALA A 67 95.33 -8.08 1.98
CA ALA A 67 94.07 -7.60 1.41
C ALA A 67 92.85 -8.32 2.00
N ILE A 68 92.91 -9.63 2.21
CA ILE A 68 91.86 -10.39 2.91
C ILE A 68 91.66 -9.84 4.32
N VAL A 69 92.75 -9.64 5.07
CA VAL A 69 92.69 -9.10 6.43
C VAL A 69 92.03 -7.71 6.44
N ILE A 70 92.44 -6.79 5.55
CA ILE A 70 91.86 -5.45 5.52
C ILE A 70 90.35 -5.50 5.21
N VAL A 71 89.94 -6.24 4.18
CA VAL A 71 88.54 -6.31 3.76
C VAL A 71 87.65 -6.93 4.85
N VAL A 72 88.18 -7.92 5.58
CA VAL A 72 87.44 -8.55 6.68
C VAL A 72 87.41 -7.66 7.92
N PHE A 73 88.53 -7.06 8.32
CA PHE A 73 88.62 -6.37 9.62
C PHE A 73 88.14 -4.91 9.59
N VAL A 74 88.20 -4.20 8.46
CA VAL A 74 87.76 -2.79 8.39
C VAL A 74 86.27 -2.62 8.74
N PRO A 75 85.32 -3.43 8.21
CA PRO A 75 83.91 -3.35 8.63
C PRO A 75 83.72 -3.60 10.13
N TRP A 76 84.51 -4.51 10.71
CA TRP A 76 84.44 -4.80 12.15
C TRP A 76 84.93 -3.63 13.00
N ILE A 77 85.98 -2.93 12.57
CA ILE A 77 86.45 -1.72 13.25
C ILE A 77 85.37 -0.63 13.22
N ASN A 78 84.69 -0.44 12.08
CA ASN A 78 83.61 0.55 11.98
C ASN A 78 82.44 0.20 12.92
N ASN A 79 82.00 -1.05 12.93
CA ASN A 79 80.95 -1.52 13.84
C ASN A 79 81.37 -1.40 15.31
N PHE A 80 82.65 -1.63 15.62
CA PHE A 80 83.18 -1.47 16.97
C PHE A 80 83.16 -0.02 17.43
N VAL A 81 83.49 0.93 16.54
CA VAL A 81 83.40 2.37 16.84
C VAL A 81 81.96 2.79 17.11
N GLU A 82 81.00 2.32 16.31
CA GLU A 82 79.58 2.61 16.53
C GLU A 82 79.06 2.00 17.84
N PHE A 83 79.50 0.79 18.17
CA PHE A 83 79.20 0.15 19.45
C PHE A 83 79.74 0.96 20.63
N LEU A 84 80.99 1.44 20.56
CA LEU A 84 81.57 2.29 21.61
C LEU A 84 80.79 3.60 21.77
N LYS A 85 80.34 4.22 20.67
CA LYS A 85 79.53 5.44 20.70
C LYS A 85 78.20 5.21 21.43
N ARG A 86 77.45 4.17 21.03
CA ARG A 86 76.16 3.83 21.68
C ARG A 86 76.34 3.43 23.14
N PHE A 87 77.44 2.73 23.47
CA PHE A 87 77.75 2.38 24.84
C PHE A 87 78.04 3.62 25.70
N ALA A 88 78.78 4.59 25.16
CA ALA A 88 79.07 5.85 25.84
C ALA A 88 77.79 6.68 26.06
N GLU A 89 76.94 6.82 25.05
CA GLU A 89 75.65 7.51 25.15
C GLU A 89 74.75 6.86 26.21
N ASN A 90 74.61 5.53 26.20
CA ASN A 90 73.81 4.82 27.19
C ASN A 90 74.36 4.97 28.62
N LYS A 91 75.70 4.94 28.79
CA LYS A 91 76.33 5.17 30.11
C LYS A 91 76.15 6.61 30.59
N TYR A 92 76.26 7.57 29.68
CA TYR A 92 76.04 8.98 29.97
C TYR A 92 74.60 9.26 30.37
N ASN A 93 73.62 8.72 29.64
CA ASN A 93 72.19 8.88 29.96
C ASN A 93 71.84 8.22 31.31
N GLN A 94 72.37 7.03 31.60
CA GLN A 94 72.21 6.41 32.92
C GLN A 94 72.80 7.27 34.04
N TRP A 95 73.94 7.91 33.81
CA TRP A 95 74.57 8.81 34.78
C TRP A 95 73.75 10.08 35.01
N LEU A 96 73.20 10.68 33.95
CA LEU A 96 72.30 11.85 34.02
C LEU A 96 71.02 11.54 34.78
N HIS A 97 70.34 10.43 34.46
CA HIS A 97 69.14 9.99 35.16
C HIS A 97 69.39 9.78 36.66
N LYS A 98 70.54 9.20 37.04
CA LYS A 98 70.90 8.96 38.45
C LYS A 98 71.06 10.27 39.25
N HIS A 99 71.46 11.36 38.60
CA HIS A 99 71.64 12.66 39.26
C HIS A 99 70.39 13.54 39.19
N GLY A 100 69.26 13.01 38.70
CA GLY A 100 68.00 13.77 38.58
C GLY A 100 68.03 14.86 37.52
N TRP A 101 69.05 14.85 36.66
CA TRP A 101 69.12 15.77 35.53
C TRP A 101 68.17 15.23 34.47
N LYS A 102 67.16 16.04 34.11
CA LYS A 102 66.24 15.68 33.02
C LYS A 102 67.07 15.46 31.77
N GLU A 103 66.75 14.37 31.08
CA GLU A 103 67.27 14.07 29.76
C GLU A 103 67.17 15.33 28.89
N MET A 104 68.30 15.75 28.32
CA MET A 104 68.33 16.92 27.44
C MET A 104 67.68 16.50 26.13
N ILE A 105 66.35 16.56 26.11
CA ILE A 105 65.55 16.46 24.89
C ILE A 105 66.02 17.60 23.98
N SER A 106 66.24 17.29 22.71
CA SER A 106 66.63 18.33 21.76
C SER A 106 65.56 19.42 21.73
N SER A 107 65.96 20.68 21.56
CA SER A 107 65.00 21.80 21.48
C SER A 107 63.93 21.58 20.39
N GLU A 108 64.26 20.77 19.38
CA GLU A 108 63.40 20.38 18.27
C GLU A 108 62.28 19.42 18.70
N GLU A 109 62.62 18.32 19.38
CA GLU A 109 61.63 17.36 19.91
C GLU A 109 60.66 18.02 20.90
N HIS A 110 61.15 18.94 21.75
CA HIS A 110 60.29 19.67 22.67
C HIS A 110 59.32 20.62 21.93
N SER A 111 59.77 21.27 20.85
CA SER A 111 58.92 22.12 20.01
C SER A 111 57.81 21.31 19.33
N ILE A 112 58.16 20.14 18.79
CA ILE A 112 57.20 19.21 18.16
C ILE A 112 56.13 18.78 19.17
N ALA A 113 56.53 18.41 20.39
CA ALA A 113 55.59 17.99 21.44
C ALA A 113 54.62 19.11 21.84
N ILE A 114 55.08 20.37 21.91
CA ILE A 114 54.21 21.52 22.19
C ILE A 114 53.20 21.74 21.08
N GLU A 115 53.64 21.66 19.82
CA GLU A 115 52.75 21.81 18.66
C GLU A 115 51.69 20.70 18.62
N GLU A 116 52.08 19.46 18.92
CA GLU A 116 51.16 18.34 19.00
C GLU A 116 50.12 18.52 20.12
N ILE A 117 50.54 18.98 21.30
CA ILE A 117 49.63 19.31 22.40
C ILE A 117 48.65 20.42 21.99
N ALA A 118 49.12 21.48 21.31
CA ALA A 118 48.26 22.56 20.84
C ALA A 118 47.22 22.06 19.82
N ASN A 119 47.65 21.22 18.88
CA ASN A 119 46.78 20.59 17.89
C ASN A 119 45.74 19.66 18.53
N LEU A 120 46.15 18.83 19.49
CA LEU A 120 45.25 17.96 20.24
C LEU A 120 44.23 18.77 21.04
N LYS A 121 44.66 19.85 21.70
CA LYS A 121 43.78 20.74 22.45
C LYS A 121 42.72 21.39 21.54
N SER A 122 43.13 21.87 20.37
CA SER A 122 42.20 22.40 19.35
C SER A 122 41.18 21.34 18.91
N LYS A 123 41.63 20.11 18.62
CA LYS A 123 40.74 18.99 18.27
C LYS A 123 39.75 18.66 19.38
N VAL A 124 40.19 18.65 20.65
CA VAL A 124 39.32 18.38 21.80
C VAL A 124 38.23 19.44 21.91
N TYR A 125 38.55 20.72 21.75
CA TYR A 125 37.53 21.79 21.75
C TYR A 125 36.55 21.64 20.58
N GLY A 126 37.04 21.32 19.38
CA GLY A 126 36.17 21.06 18.23
C GLY A 126 35.22 19.89 18.46
N LEU A 127 35.71 18.79 19.05
CA LEU A 127 34.88 17.64 19.40
C LEU A 127 33.87 17.95 20.50
N ALA A 128 34.24 18.76 21.51
CA ALA A 128 33.33 19.18 22.56
C ALA A 128 32.16 20.01 22.00
N ASN A 129 32.45 20.97 21.13
CA ASN A 129 31.42 21.79 20.48
C ASN A 129 30.50 20.94 19.60
N ASN A 130 31.06 20.05 18.78
CA ASN A 130 30.27 19.12 17.96
C ASN A 130 29.37 18.22 18.83
N ASN A 131 29.84 17.78 19.99
CA ASN A 131 29.04 16.96 20.90
C ASN A 131 27.87 17.75 21.53
N GLU A 132 28.06 19.02 21.84
CA GLU A 132 26.97 19.90 22.29
C GLU A 132 25.91 20.10 21.20
N ASP A 133 26.35 20.36 19.96
CA ASP A 133 25.44 20.49 18.80
C ASP A 133 24.65 19.20 18.55
N VAL A 134 25.31 18.04 18.63
CA VAL A 134 24.65 16.74 18.47
C VAL A 134 23.63 16.50 19.58
N LYS A 135 23.96 16.81 20.85
CA LYS A 135 23.02 16.70 21.97
C LYS A 135 21.80 17.61 21.80
N LYS A 136 22.01 18.82 21.29
CA LYS A 136 20.91 19.75 21.02
C LYS A 136 19.97 19.17 19.97
N LYS A 137 20.50 18.68 18.84
CA LYS A 137 19.71 18.01 17.80
C LYS A 137 19.00 16.76 18.31
N GLU A 138 19.65 15.96 19.15
CA GLU A 138 19.04 14.78 19.77
C GLU A 138 17.81 15.17 20.62
N ASN A 139 17.91 16.24 21.40
CA ASN A 139 16.79 16.74 22.20
C ASN A 139 15.66 17.30 21.33
N GLU A 140 15.97 18.04 20.27
CA GLU A 140 14.98 18.54 19.31
C GLU A 140 14.21 17.36 18.67
N LEU A 141 14.93 16.35 18.18
CA LEU A 141 14.33 15.14 17.60
C LEU A 141 13.49 14.36 18.62
N LYS A 142 13.88 14.31 19.89
CA LYS A 142 13.07 13.67 20.95
C LYS A 142 11.76 14.40 21.17
N ILE A 143 11.76 15.74 21.13
CA ILE A 143 10.54 16.55 21.27
C ILE A 143 9.62 16.32 20.07
N GLU A 144 10.16 16.35 18.85
CA GLU A 144 9.39 16.05 17.63
C GLU A 144 8.78 14.66 17.67
N LEU A 145 9.55 13.64 18.05
CA LEU A 145 9.09 12.27 18.19
C LEU A 145 7.96 12.13 19.23
N PHE A 146 8.02 12.89 20.33
CA PHE A 146 6.96 12.91 21.34
C PHE A 146 5.67 13.51 20.77
N GLN A 147 5.77 14.65 20.07
CA GLN A 147 4.61 15.29 19.44
C GLN A 147 3.99 14.39 18.36
N GLU A 148 4.80 13.68 17.59
CA GLU A 148 4.31 12.77 16.56
C GLU A 148 3.63 11.54 17.15
N LYS A 149 4.16 11.00 18.27
CA LYS A 149 3.49 9.95 19.03
C LYS A 149 2.14 10.40 19.59
N GLU A 150 2.04 11.63 20.08
CA GLU A 150 0.78 12.19 20.57
C GLU A 150 -0.24 12.33 19.45
N LYS A 151 0.17 12.87 18.29
CA LYS A 151 -0.68 12.94 17.09
C LYS A 151 -1.17 11.55 16.67
N LEU A 152 -0.27 10.56 16.63
CA LEU A 152 -0.63 9.18 16.30
C LEU A 152 -1.64 8.59 17.29
N SER A 153 -1.45 8.82 18.58
CA SER A 153 -2.39 8.39 19.63
C SER A 153 -3.79 9.00 19.44
N ASN A 154 -3.85 10.30 19.12
CA ASN A 154 -5.11 10.98 18.85
C ASN A 154 -5.80 10.40 17.60
N SER A 155 -5.07 10.19 16.51
CA SER A 155 -5.61 9.56 15.30
C SER A 155 -6.11 8.13 15.54
N LEU A 156 -5.41 7.33 16.35
CA LEU A 156 -5.88 5.99 16.73
C LEU A 156 -7.19 6.04 17.53
N THR A 157 -7.31 7.02 18.42
CA THR A 157 -8.55 7.24 19.19
C THR A 157 -9.71 7.63 18.28
N GLU A 158 -9.47 8.52 17.31
CA GLU A 158 -10.47 8.91 16.31
C GLU A 158 -10.91 7.72 15.45
N ILE A 159 -9.96 6.88 15.00
CA ILE A 159 -10.27 5.65 14.26
C ILE A 159 -11.21 4.75 15.07
N GLY A 160 -10.95 4.56 16.36
CA GLY A 160 -11.83 3.81 17.25
C GLY A 160 -13.26 4.39 17.30
N ILE A 161 -13.39 5.71 17.45
CA ILE A 161 -14.69 6.39 17.44
C ILE A 161 -15.42 6.20 16.10
N TYR A 162 -14.72 6.30 14.97
CA TYR A 162 -15.32 6.11 13.66
C TYR A 162 -15.74 4.66 13.41
N GLN A 163 -14.97 3.70 13.93
CA GLN A 163 -15.31 2.28 13.84
C GLN A 163 -16.57 1.96 14.64
N ASP A 164 -16.71 2.52 15.85
CA ASP A 164 -17.94 2.39 16.64
C ASP A 164 -19.16 3.03 15.95
N LYS A 165 -18.98 4.21 15.34
CA LYS A 165 -20.04 4.86 14.54
C LYS A 165 -20.44 3.99 13.34
N ALA A 166 -19.47 3.41 12.63
CA ALA A 166 -19.73 2.54 11.49
C ALA A 166 -20.50 1.28 11.90
N ASN A 167 -20.16 0.68 13.05
CA ASN A 167 -20.89 -0.48 13.59
C ASN A 167 -22.34 -0.11 13.94
N LYS A 168 -22.57 1.01 14.63
CA LYS A 168 -23.94 1.49 14.94
C LYS A 168 -24.76 1.78 13.69
N LEU A 169 -24.15 2.38 12.67
CA LEU A 169 -24.81 2.60 11.38
C LEU A 169 -25.16 1.29 10.68
N LYS A 170 -24.27 0.29 10.74
CA LYS A 170 -24.53 -1.04 10.18
C LYS A 170 -25.68 -1.75 10.89
N GLU A 171 -25.76 -1.66 12.21
CA GLU A 171 -26.88 -2.19 13.00
C GLU A 171 -28.20 -1.49 12.62
N THR A 172 -28.18 -0.16 12.50
CA THR A 172 -29.35 0.63 12.12
C THR A 172 -29.82 0.30 10.69
N LEU A 173 -28.87 0.12 9.77
CA LEU A 173 -29.16 -0.28 8.40
C LEU A 173 -29.82 -1.67 8.35
N SER A 174 -29.27 -2.64 9.08
CA SER A 174 -29.85 -3.99 9.15
C SER A 174 -31.26 -3.99 9.75
N ALA A 175 -31.50 -3.16 10.78
CA ALA A 175 -32.84 -2.99 11.34
C ALA A 175 -33.81 -2.40 10.30
N SER A 176 -33.37 -1.38 9.55
CA SER A 176 -34.17 -0.75 8.49
C SER A 176 -34.47 -1.72 7.33
N GLU A 177 -33.52 -2.56 6.93
CA GLU A 177 -33.72 -3.60 5.90
C GLU A 177 -34.78 -4.64 6.33
N ASN A 178 -34.78 -5.01 7.61
CA ASN A 178 -35.80 -5.90 8.17
C ASN A 178 -37.19 -5.23 8.16
N ASP A 179 -37.28 -3.95 8.52
CA ASP A 179 -38.53 -3.20 8.47
C ASP A 179 -39.06 -3.06 7.04
N ILE A 180 -38.21 -2.78 6.05
CA ILE A 180 -38.57 -2.75 4.62
C ILE A 180 -39.13 -4.10 4.19
N SER A 181 -38.49 -5.19 4.61
CA SER A 181 -38.94 -6.55 4.28
C SER A 181 -40.33 -6.84 4.87
N ARG A 182 -40.56 -6.43 6.13
CA ARG A 182 -41.87 -6.57 6.78
C ARG A 182 -42.95 -5.75 6.07
N ILE A 183 -42.70 -4.47 5.81
CA ILE A 183 -43.66 -3.57 5.12
C ILE A 183 -43.96 -4.08 3.71
N THR A 184 -42.96 -4.60 3.00
CA THR A 184 -43.15 -5.19 1.67
C THR A 184 -44.09 -6.39 1.72
N LEU A 185 -43.94 -7.26 2.72
CA LEU A 185 -44.83 -8.38 2.95
C LEU A 185 -46.26 -7.91 3.26
N GLU A 186 -46.42 -6.96 4.18
CA GLU A 186 -47.73 -6.38 4.54
C GLU A 186 -48.43 -5.76 3.31
N ASN A 187 -47.70 -5.01 2.49
CA ASN A 187 -48.24 -4.43 1.26
C ASN A 187 -48.67 -5.50 0.25
N SER A 188 -47.92 -6.59 0.12
CA SER A 188 -48.32 -7.71 -0.75
C SER A 188 -49.63 -8.37 -0.27
N GLN A 189 -49.80 -8.53 1.05
CA GLN A 189 -51.01 -9.08 1.65
C GLN A 189 -52.21 -8.13 1.46
N LEU A 190 -52.02 -6.83 1.67
CA LEU A 190 -53.04 -5.81 1.44
C LEU A 190 -53.44 -5.75 -0.04
N SER A 191 -52.49 -5.82 -0.96
CA SER A 191 -52.76 -5.85 -2.40
C SER A 191 -53.63 -7.05 -2.79
N ASN A 192 -53.32 -8.23 -2.25
CA ASN A 192 -54.12 -9.44 -2.47
C ASN A 192 -55.54 -9.30 -1.90
N LYS A 193 -55.69 -8.75 -0.69
CA LYS A 193 -57.01 -8.47 -0.08
C LYS A 193 -57.82 -7.51 -0.96
N LEU A 194 -57.21 -6.40 -1.38
CA LEU A 194 -57.85 -5.39 -2.24
C LEU A 194 -58.30 -5.99 -3.58
N GLN A 195 -57.48 -6.86 -4.18
CA GLN A 195 -57.83 -7.55 -5.42
C GLN A 195 -59.05 -8.47 -5.22
N ASN A 196 -59.11 -9.18 -4.09
CA ASN A 196 -60.26 -10.03 -3.77
C ASN A 196 -61.52 -9.21 -3.51
N GLU A 197 -61.44 -8.14 -2.73
CA GLU A 197 -62.57 -7.22 -2.51
C GLU A 197 -63.05 -6.59 -3.82
N THR A 198 -62.14 -6.20 -4.70
CA THR A 198 -62.49 -5.66 -6.04
C THR A 198 -63.26 -6.68 -6.87
N LYS A 199 -62.87 -7.96 -6.83
CA LYS A 199 -63.61 -9.05 -7.51
C LYS A 199 -65.00 -9.21 -6.91
N THR A 200 -65.13 -9.18 -5.58
CA THR A 200 -66.43 -9.27 -4.89
C THR A 200 -67.34 -8.11 -5.24
N VAL A 201 -66.83 -6.87 -5.26
CA VAL A 201 -67.60 -5.69 -5.65
C VAL A 201 -68.07 -5.78 -7.09
N LYS A 202 -67.19 -6.23 -8.02
CA LYS A 202 -67.59 -6.45 -9.42
C LYS A 202 -68.72 -7.48 -9.54
N LEU A 203 -68.63 -8.60 -8.81
CA LEU A 203 -69.68 -9.61 -8.79
C LEU A 203 -70.99 -9.05 -8.24
N ASN A 204 -70.94 -8.30 -7.14
CA ASN A 204 -72.11 -7.67 -6.56
C ASN A 204 -72.76 -6.66 -7.50
N ASN A 205 -71.99 -5.88 -8.25
CA ASN A 205 -72.53 -4.97 -9.26
C ASN A 205 -73.28 -5.72 -10.36
N VAL A 206 -72.74 -6.84 -10.86
CA VAL A 206 -73.44 -7.69 -11.85
C VAL A 206 -74.75 -8.24 -11.29
N ILE A 207 -74.75 -8.69 -10.03
CA ILE A 207 -75.98 -9.15 -9.35
C ILE A 207 -76.99 -8.00 -9.25
N LEU A 208 -76.54 -6.80 -8.89
CA LEU A 208 -77.39 -5.62 -8.73
C LEU A 208 -78.01 -5.18 -10.07
N GLU A 209 -77.24 -5.21 -11.16
CA GLU A 209 -77.75 -5.00 -12.52
C GLU A 209 -78.82 -6.05 -12.89
N GLY A 210 -78.58 -7.33 -12.59
CA GLY A 210 -79.57 -8.39 -12.82
C GLY A 210 -80.85 -8.21 -12.00
N LEU A 211 -80.75 -7.76 -10.75
CA LEU A 211 -81.91 -7.42 -9.91
C LEU A 211 -82.67 -6.21 -10.46
N ASN A 212 -81.97 -5.18 -10.96
CA ASN A 212 -82.61 -4.01 -11.58
C ASN A 212 -83.41 -4.39 -12.84
N VAL A 213 -82.89 -5.29 -13.68
CA VAL A 213 -83.64 -5.81 -14.84
C VAL A 213 -84.91 -6.53 -14.39
N LYS A 214 -84.81 -7.45 -13.42
CA LYS A 214 -85.99 -8.13 -12.87
C LYS A 214 -86.99 -7.17 -12.25
N ASN A 215 -86.53 -6.11 -11.59
CA ASN A 215 -87.39 -5.11 -10.99
C ASN A 215 -88.13 -4.27 -12.06
N ALA A 216 -87.47 -3.99 -13.19
CA ALA A 216 -88.11 -3.35 -14.34
C ALA A 216 -89.17 -4.27 -14.99
N GLU A 217 -88.87 -5.57 -15.13
CA GLU A 217 -89.84 -6.57 -15.60
C GLU A 217 -91.07 -6.65 -14.69
N LEU A 218 -90.85 -6.75 -13.37
CA LEU A 218 -91.91 -6.72 -12.37
C LEU A 218 -92.74 -5.44 -12.45
N SER A 219 -92.09 -4.28 -12.61
CA SER A 219 -92.80 -3.00 -12.77
C SER A 219 -93.67 -2.99 -14.02
N SER A 220 -93.19 -3.54 -15.14
CA SER A 220 -93.99 -3.69 -16.37
C SER A 220 -95.18 -4.63 -16.18
N ILE A 221 -94.99 -5.76 -15.47
CA ILE A 221 -96.08 -6.68 -15.13
C ILE A 221 -97.12 -5.99 -14.24
N ILE A 222 -96.70 -5.23 -13.24
CA ILE A 222 -97.60 -4.45 -12.37
C ILE A 222 -98.41 -3.44 -13.20
N THR A 223 -97.79 -2.74 -14.15
CA THR A 223 -98.51 -1.81 -15.05
C THR A 223 -99.55 -2.55 -15.89
N MET A 224 -99.18 -3.66 -16.55
CA MET A 224 -100.12 -4.47 -17.33
C MET A 224 -101.30 -5.00 -16.49
N LEU A 225 -101.02 -5.45 -15.26
CA LEU A 225 -102.05 -5.90 -14.32
C LEU A 225 -102.94 -4.72 -13.87
N THR A 226 -102.39 -3.53 -13.68
CA THR A 226 -103.17 -2.34 -13.33
C THR A 226 -104.11 -1.96 -14.48
N GLU A 227 -103.63 -1.98 -15.72
CA GLU A 227 -104.46 -1.76 -16.91
C GLU A 227 -105.57 -2.80 -17.05
N LYS A 228 -105.24 -4.09 -16.94
CA LYS A 228 -106.24 -5.17 -16.99
C LYS A 228 -107.31 -5.04 -15.91
N LYS A 229 -106.91 -4.62 -14.70
CA LYS A 229 -107.85 -4.35 -13.61
C LYS A 229 -108.78 -3.20 -13.97
N SER A 230 -108.26 -2.11 -14.55
CA SER A 230 -109.07 -0.98 -15.01
C SER A 230 -110.11 -1.41 -16.06
N TYR A 231 -109.72 -2.21 -17.05
CA TYR A 231 -110.66 -2.77 -18.03
C TYR A 231 -111.73 -3.68 -17.41
N LEU A 232 -111.36 -4.48 -16.41
CA LEU A 232 -112.30 -5.33 -15.69
C LEU A 232 -113.31 -4.48 -14.90
N ASP A 233 -112.83 -3.46 -14.19
CA ASP A 233 -113.68 -2.54 -13.42
C ASP A 233 -114.64 -1.76 -14.36
N GLU A 234 -114.18 -1.31 -15.53
CA GLU A 234 -115.02 -0.69 -16.56
C GLU A 234 -116.07 -1.66 -17.12
N SER A 235 -115.67 -2.90 -17.40
CA SER A 235 -116.58 -3.95 -17.89
C SER A 235 -117.67 -4.28 -16.87
N ILE A 236 -117.31 -4.36 -15.58
CA ILE A 236 -118.27 -4.53 -14.48
C ILE A 236 -119.25 -3.35 -14.44
N SER A 237 -118.75 -2.12 -14.53
CA SER A 237 -119.59 -0.91 -14.56
C SER A 237 -120.57 -0.91 -15.74
N ASN A 238 -120.11 -1.29 -16.93
CA ASN A 238 -120.96 -1.36 -18.13
C ASN A 238 -122.06 -2.42 -18.00
N VAL A 239 -121.77 -3.58 -17.39
CA VAL A 239 -122.77 -4.62 -17.14
C VAL A 239 -123.74 -4.22 -16.03
N ASP A 240 -123.27 -3.52 -14.98
CA ASP A 240 -124.14 -2.90 -13.98
C ASP A 240 -125.09 -1.88 -14.60
N GLU A 241 -124.61 -1.06 -15.55
CA GLU A 241 -125.41 -0.10 -16.30
C GLU A 241 -126.42 -0.79 -17.23
N LEU A 242 -126.00 -1.84 -17.97
CA LEU A 242 -126.90 -2.67 -18.79
C LEU A 242 -128.01 -3.29 -17.93
N ASN A 243 -127.67 -3.84 -16.77
CA ASN A 243 -128.62 -4.40 -15.82
C ASN A 243 -129.62 -3.35 -15.31
N ARG A 244 -129.17 -2.11 -15.05
CA ARG A 244 -130.06 -0.98 -14.71
C ARG A 244 -131.00 -0.62 -15.86
N LEU A 245 -130.49 -0.51 -17.09
CA LEU A 245 -131.29 -0.19 -18.28
C LEU A 245 -132.36 -1.25 -18.55
N LEU A 246 -132.03 -2.54 -18.43
CA LEU A 246 -132.98 -3.65 -18.53
C LEU A 246 -134.05 -3.65 -17.43
N GLN A 247 -133.84 -2.92 -16.33
CA GLN A 247 -134.78 -2.74 -15.23
C GLN A 247 -135.66 -1.47 -15.36
N THR A 248 -135.41 -0.61 -16.35
CA THR A 248 -136.23 0.60 -16.56
C THR A 248 -137.55 0.33 -17.28
N ASP A 249 -138.59 1.06 -16.88
CA ASP A 249 -139.98 0.91 -17.37
C ASP A 249 -140.14 1.16 -18.88
N SER A 250 -139.18 1.82 -19.54
CA SER A 250 -139.20 2.10 -20.98
C SER A 250 -138.88 0.88 -21.84
N VAL A 251 -138.03 -0.04 -21.36
CA VAL A 251 -137.67 -1.28 -22.06
C VAL A 251 -138.73 -2.36 -21.82
N GLN A 252 -139.30 -2.40 -20.61
CA GLN A 252 -140.41 -3.30 -20.26
C GLN A 252 -141.67 -3.09 -21.11
N ASN A 253 -141.84 -1.89 -21.68
CA ASN A 253 -142.98 -1.51 -22.53
C ASN A 253 -142.62 -1.41 -24.03
N SER A 254 -141.42 -1.84 -24.43
CA SER A 254 -140.97 -1.82 -25.83
C SER A 254 -141.44 -3.07 -26.59
N ASN A 255 -141.58 -2.99 -27.92
CA ASN A 255 -142.01 -4.09 -28.81
C ASN A 255 -140.96 -5.23 -28.97
N ILE A 256 -140.06 -5.37 -28.01
CA ILE A 256 -139.03 -6.42 -27.97
C ILE A 256 -139.69 -7.71 -27.48
N ASP A 257 -139.43 -8.82 -28.17
CA ASP A 257 -139.93 -10.15 -27.80
C ASP A 257 -139.58 -10.47 -26.33
N LEU A 258 -140.61 -10.79 -25.54
CA LEU A 258 -140.54 -11.07 -24.10
C LEU A 258 -139.57 -12.21 -23.76
N VAL A 259 -139.44 -13.20 -24.66
CA VAL A 259 -138.48 -14.31 -24.52
C VAL A 259 -137.05 -13.80 -24.69
N LEU A 260 -136.85 -12.87 -25.64
CA LEU A 260 -135.55 -12.26 -25.90
C LEU A 260 -135.11 -11.38 -24.71
N LEU A 261 -136.04 -10.61 -24.14
CA LEU A 261 -135.78 -9.76 -22.96
C LEU A 261 -135.40 -10.59 -21.72
N HIS A 262 -136.13 -11.68 -21.45
CA HIS A 262 -135.79 -12.58 -20.35
C HIS A 262 -134.42 -13.24 -20.56
N THR A 263 -134.13 -13.68 -21.79
CA THR A 263 -132.84 -14.28 -22.15
C THR A 263 -131.69 -13.28 -21.96
N LEU A 264 -131.87 -12.02 -22.35
CA LEU A 264 -130.87 -10.96 -22.16
C LEU A 264 -130.60 -10.69 -20.68
N ARG A 265 -131.63 -10.70 -19.84
CA ARG A 265 -131.49 -10.50 -18.39
C ARG A 265 -130.73 -11.63 -17.71
N VAL A 266 -131.09 -12.88 -18.00
CA VAL A 266 -130.38 -14.05 -17.47
C VAL A 266 -128.92 -14.04 -17.92
N ARG A 267 -128.66 -13.72 -19.19
CA ARG A 267 -127.29 -13.61 -19.70
C ARG A 267 -126.49 -12.48 -19.04
N ALA A 268 -127.11 -11.32 -18.78
CA ALA A 268 -126.45 -10.21 -18.10
C ALA A 268 -126.11 -10.55 -16.63
N GLU A 269 -126.99 -11.26 -15.92
CA GLU A 269 -126.73 -11.75 -14.55
C GLU A 269 -125.64 -12.82 -14.51
N GLU A 270 -125.61 -13.74 -15.49
CA GLU A 270 -124.53 -14.73 -15.64
C GLU A 270 -123.18 -14.05 -15.88
N ILE A 271 -123.14 -13.06 -16.78
CA ILE A 271 -121.93 -12.27 -17.07
C ILE A 271 -121.48 -11.50 -15.83
N GLN A 272 -122.39 -10.87 -15.09
CA GLN A 272 -122.07 -10.15 -13.86
C GLN A 272 -121.48 -11.08 -12.79
N THR A 273 -122.05 -12.27 -12.64
CA THR A 273 -121.57 -13.27 -11.69
C THR A 273 -120.16 -13.74 -12.06
N MET A 274 -119.91 -13.98 -13.35
CA MET A 274 -118.59 -14.34 -13.86
C MET A 274 -117.57 -13.22 -13.60
N LEU A 275 -117.89 -11.97 -13.94
CA LEU A 275 -116.99 -10.82 -13.75
C LEU A 275 -116.68 -10.55 -12.26
N THR A 276 -117.69 -10.66 -11.39
CA THR A 276 -117.52 -10.46 -9.94
C THR A 276 -116.65 -11.56 -9.32
N THR A 277 -116.79 -12.80 -9.80
CA THR A 277 -115.93 -13.92 -9.40
C THR A 277 -114.50 -13.69 -9.86
N LEU A 278 -114.32 -13.24 -11.10
CA LEU A 278 -113.00 -12.91 -11.66
C LEU A 278 -112.30 -11.80 -10.87
N LYS A 279 -113.04 -10.75 -10.46
CA LYS A 279 -112.53 -9.66 -9.62
C LYS A 279 -112.06 -10.15 -8.24
N LYS A 280 -112.82 -11.01 -7.58
CA LYS A 280 -112.42 -11.62 -6.30
C LYS A 280 -111.16 -12.49 -6.42
N SER A 281 -110.99 -13.19 -7.54
CA SER A 281 -109.77 -13.95 -7.80
C SER A 281 -108.57 -13.02 -8.01
N TYR A 282 -108.79 -11.84 -8.60
CA TYR A 282 -107.76 -10.82 -8.82
C TYR A 282 -107.29 -10.13 -7.53
N GLU A 283 -108.20 -9.88 -6.58
CA GLU A 283 -107.88 -9.24 -5.29
C GLU A 283 -107.13 -10.15 -4.30
N LYS A 284 -107.01 -11.45 -4.60
CA LYS A 284 -106.25 -12.42 -3.79
C LYS A 284 -104.81 -12.65 -4.25
N LEU A 285 -104.45 -12.15 -5.44
CA LEU A 285 -103.10 -12.19 -6.01
C LEU A 285 -102.33 -10.93 -5.63
#